data_AF-A0A6A1VI04-F1
#
_entry.id   AF-A0A6A1VI04-F1
#
_cell.length_a   1.000
_cell.length_b   1.000
_cell.length_c   1.000
_cell.angle_alpha   90.00
_cell.angle_beta   90.00
_cell.angle_gamma   90.00
#
_symmetry.space_group_name_H-M   'P 1'
#
loop_
_entity.id
_entity.type
_entity.pdbx_description
1 polymer ?
#
loop_
_entity_poly.entity_id
_entity_poly.type
_entity_poly.pdbx_seq_one_letter_code
_entity_poly.pdbx_strand_id
1 'polypeptide(L)'
;MGFQKILVQVTWVGVILAEMASAAVAAPLANRDCPKMCGNLEIPYPFGTTKDCYLDEFFFIDCKLISSTGLYEPRFANIIVTNISYHGHLDILMFIANACYNETGFESRNEPYLRVGANYTISSTQNQLVAVGCDTYAFLSAYRNNEQFAIGCTSICQSISNVINGSCSGIGCCEVMIPPGLKNFTLLPRSYNNHKRKSYKRNEHLILKTENRKELSRQKFDMKRMKRFQMYETLERIGKKAGNIRRLWRDMLGRERSSGFK
;
A
#
# COMPACT_ATOMS: atom_id res chain seq x y z
N MET A 1 -12.95 6.07 7.50
CA MET A 1 -11.54 6.50 7.29
C MET A 1 -10.88 5.52 6.32
N GLY A 2 -10.73 5.90 5.05
CA GLY A 2 -10.17 5.09 3.98
C GLY A 2 -8.69 4.80 4.17
N PHE A 3 -8.21 3.73 3.56
CA PHE A 3 -6.80 3.36 3.55
C PHE A 3 -5.99 4.53 2.96
N GLN A 4 -5.27 5.28 3.81
CA GLN A 4 -4.35 6.34 3.36
C GLN A 4 -2.96 5.78 3.04
N LYS A 5 -2.71 4.52 3.40
CA LYS A 5 -1.41 3.89 3.30
C LYS A 5 -1.47 2.48 2.72
N ILE A 6 -0.36 2.04 2.14
CA ILE A 6 -0.12 0.79 1.44
C ILE A 6 1.18 0.16 1.94
N LEU A 7 1.24 -1.16 1.88
CA LEU A 7 2.45 -1.92 2.16
C LEU A 7 3.33 -1.91 0.92
N VAL A 8 4.63 -1.70 1.11
CA VAL A 8 5.67 -1.78 0.08
C VAL A 8 6.78 -2.64 0.66
N GLN A 9 7.22 -3.66 -0.07
CA GLN A 9 8.29 -4.54 0.40
C GLN A 9 9.63 -4.10 -0.19
N VAL A 10 10.62 -3.90 0.67
CA VAL A 10 12.01 -3.65 0.30
C VAL A 10 12.87 -4.80 0.80
N THR A 11 13.94 -5.09 0.07
CA THR A 11 14.75 -6.30 0.25
C THR A 11 16.21 -5.93 0.29
N TRP A 12 16.94 -6.46 1.26
CA TRP A 12 18.38 -6.23 1.38
C TRP A 12 19.12 -6.89 0.21
N VAL A 13 20.05 -6.17 -0.42
CA VAL A 13 20.77 -6.62 -1.64
C VAL A 13 21.68 -7.82 -1.35
N GLY A 14 22.20 -7.95 -0.14
CA GLY A 14 23.02 -9.10 0.24
C GLY A 14 22.26 -10.44 0.26
N VAL A 15 20.91 -10.41 0.27
CA VAL A 15 20.06 -11.60 0.12
C VAL A 15 20.15 -12.18 -1.30
N ILE A 16 20.35 -11.33 -2.31
CA ILE A 16 20.41 -11.75 -3.72
C ILE A 16 21.71 -12.55 -4.01
N LEU A 17 22.71 -12.45 -3.13
CA LEU A 17 23.97 -13.21 -3.24
C LEU A 17 24.00 -14.48 -2.37
N ALA A 18 22.96 -14.77 -1.59
CA ALA A 18 22.97 -15.82 -0.56
C ALA A 18 22.24 -17.12 -0.95
N GLU A 19 21.68 -17.26 -2.16
CA GLU A 19 21.06 -18.53 -2.60
C GLU A 19 22.06 -19.69 -2.76
N MET A 20 23.37 -19.45 -2.59
CA MET A 20 24.39 -20.50 -2.47
C MET A 20 25.29 -20.29 -1.25
N ALA A 21 24.75 -20.37 -0.04
CA ALA A 21 25.54 -20.75 1.14
C ALA A 21 24.63 -21.28 2.25
N SER A 22 24.41 -22.59 2.28
CA SER A 22 24.05 -23.28 3.52
C SER A 22 25.29 -23.28 4.43
N ALA A 23 25.52 -22.16 5.11
CA ALA A 23 26.35 -22.13 6.29
C ALA A 23 25.49 -21.52 7.39
N ALA A 24 25.26 -22.28 8.46
CA ALA A 24 24.83 -21.75 9.73
C ALA A 24 25.92 -20.80 10.23
N VAL A 25 25.90 -19.56 9.73
CA VAL A 25 26.63 -18.47 10.37
C VAL A 25 25.86 -18.25 11.65
N ALA A 26 26.39 -18.78 12.75
CA ALA A 26 25.95 -18.40 14.08
C ALA A 26 25.86 -16.88 14.06
N ALA A 27 24.63 -16.35 14.16
CA ALA A 27 24.40 -14.91 14.25
C ALA A 27 25.42 -14.41 15.28
N PRO A 28 26.24 -13.39 14.95
CA PRO A 28 27.19 -12.87 15.93
C PRO A 28 26.34 -12.59 17.15
N LEU A 29 26.72 -13.17 18.29
CA LEU A 29 26.01 -13.10 19.57
C LEU A 29 25.45 -11.68 19.73
N ALA A 30 24.22 -11.47 19.26
CA ALA A 30 23.53 -10.21 19.45
C ALA A 30 23.45 -10.15 20.95
N ASN A 31 24.17 -9.18 21.51
CA ASN A 31 24.46 -9.10 22.93
C ASN A 31 23.19 -9.46 23.69
N ARG A 32 23.25 -10.31 24.73
CA ARG A 32 22.03 -10.82 25.39
C ARG A 32 21.09 -9.68 25.86
N ASP A 33 21.61 -8.46 25.93
CA ASP A 33 20.96 -7.22 26.31
C ASP A 33 20.29 -6.43 25.17
N CYS A 34 20.33 -6.92 23.92
CA CYS A 34 19.71 -6.23 22.78
C CYS A 34 18.17 -6.34 22.81
N PRO A 35 17.42 -5.21 22.74
CA PRO A 35 15.97 -5.25 22.63
C PRO A 35 15.53 -5.92 21.33
N LYS A 36 14.73 -6.98 21.45
CA LYS A 36 14.21 -7.75 20.30
C LYS A 36 12.86 -7.29 19.81
N MET A 37 12.20 -6.38 20.52
CA MET A 37 10.84 -5.95 20.23
C MET A 37 10.75 -4.43 20.15
N CYS A 38 9.96 -3.95 19.20
CA CYS A 38 9.50 -2.57 19.14
C CYS A 38 7.98 -2.55 19.01
N GLY A 39 7.29 -2.23 20.11
CA GLY A 39 5.84 -2.41 20.19
C GLY A 39 5.48 -3.88 19.97
N ASN A 40 4.74 -4.17 18.89
CA ASN A 40 4.32 -5.53 18.53
C ASN A 40 5.19 -6.19 17.45
N LEU A 41 6.29 -5.55 17.05
CA LEU A 41 7.16 -6.04 15.98
C LEU A 41 8.45 -6.64 16.56
N GLU A 42 8.78 -7.86 16.15
CA GLU A 42 10.08 -8.48 16.41
C GLU A 42 11.15 -7.87 15.48
N ILE A 43 12.31 -7.56 16.05
CA ILE A 43 13.46 -6.96 15.36
C ILE A 43 14.60 -7.98 15.37
N PRO A 44 14.72 -8.83 14.33
CA PRO A 44 15.77 -9.82 14.24
C PRO A 44 17.08 -9.21 13.74
N TYR A 45 18.23 -9.73 14.18
CA TYR A 45 19.52 -9.44 13.55
C TYR A 45 19.45 -9.78 12.05
N PRO A 46 19.98 -8.95 11.12
CA PRO A 46 20.90 -7.82 11.32
C PRO A 46 20.29 -6.50 11.78
N PHE A 47 18.96 -6.42 11.96
CA PHE A 47 18.27 -5.23 12.44
C PHE A 47 18.38 -5.05 13.95
N GLY A 48 18.30 -3.80 14.40
CA GLY A 48 18.36 -3.45 15.82
C GLY A 48 17.85 -2.05 16.10
N THR A 49 17.51 -1.79 17.36
CA THR A 49 16.92 -0.52 17.83
C THR A 49 17.84 0.31 18.71
N THR A 50 18.97 -0.25 19.12
CA THR A 50 19.98 0.40 19.97
C THR A 50 21.36 0.21 19.39
N LYS A 51 22.28 1.10 19.78
CA LYS A 51 23.69 1.01 19.39
C LYS A 51 24.24 -0.38 19.70
N ASP A 52 25.10 -0.88 18.82
CA ASP A 52 25.76 -2.20 18.90
C ASP A 52 24.81 -3.42 18.77
N CYS A 53 23.52 -3.19 18.47
CA CYS A 53 22.51 -4.25 18.25
C CYS A 53 22.06 -4.40 16.79
N TYR A 54 22.69 -3.67 15.87
CA TYR A 54 22.45 -3.75 14.43
C TYR A 54 23.79 -3.94 13.69
N LEU A 55 23.77 -4.56 12.52
CA LEU A 55 24.99 -4.83 11.74
C LEU A 55 25.68 -3.55 11.25
N ASP A 56 24.89 -2.56 10.83
CA ASP A 56 25.34 -1.25 10.34
C ASP A 56 24.16 -0.27 10.42
N GLU A 57 24.41 1.03 10.26
CA GLU A 57 23.40 2.10 10.32
C GLU A 57 22.22 1.87 9.35
N PHE A 58 22.42 1.14 8.26
CA PHE A 58 21.34 0.75 7.34
C PHE A 58 20.37 -0.31 7.90
N PHE A 59 20.66 -0.87 9.06
CA PHE A 59 19.82 -1.84 9.76
C PHE A 59 19.22 -1.28 11.05
N PHE A 60 19.46 -0.01 11.34
CA PHE A 60 18.86 0.68 12.46
C PHE A 60 17.34 0.87 12.24
N ILE A 61 16.57 0.47 13.24
CA ILE A 61 15.12 0.69 13.33
C ILE A 61 14.87 1.66 14.49
N ASP A 62 14.41 2.86 14.16
CA ASP A 62 14.03 3.85 15.17
C ASP A 62 12.72 3.41 15.84
N CYS A 63 12.80 3.03 17.10
CA CYS A 63 11.66 2.60 17.88
C CYS A 63 11.05 3.77 18.67
N LYS A 64 10.14 4.50 18.02
CA LYS A 64 9.66 5.79 18.54
C LYS A 64 8.40 5.65 19.38
N LEU A 65 8.40 6.24 20.58
CA LEU A 65 7.20 6.36 21.41
C LEU A 65 6.23 7.40 20.83
N ILE A 66 4.99 7.00 20.57
CA ILE A 66 3.92 7.88 20.13
C ILE A 66 3.16 8.41 21.36
N SER A 67 3.38 9.67 21.71
CA SER A 67 2.79 10.30 22.92
C SER A 67 1.27 10.23 22.99
N SER A 68 0.56 10.24 21.85
CA SER A 68 -0.91 10.19 21.81
C SER A 68 -1.51 8.81 22.10
N THR A 69 -0.74 7.74 21.91
CA THR A 69 -1.21 6.35 22.11
C THR A 69 -0.44 5.60 23.18
N GLY A 70 0.74 6.09 23.57
CA GLY A 70 1.67 5.38 24.46
C GLY A 70 2.34 4.16 23.82
N LEU A 71 2.15 3.94 22.51
CA LEU A 71 2.70 2.79 21.79
C LEU A 71 4.02 3.13 21.11
N TYR A 72 4.88 2.12 20.99
CA TYR A 72 6.12 2.19 20.22
C TYR A 72 5.87 1.85 18.75
N GLU A 73 6.37 2.67 17.85
CA GLU A 73 6.25 2.51 16.41
C GLU A 73 7.64 2.33 15.78
N PRO A 74 7.92 1.18 15.16
CA PRO A 74 9.18 0.92 14.48
C PRO A 74 9.24 1.70 13.16
N ARG A 75 10.36 2.39 12.94
CA ARG A 75 10.57 3.22 11.76
C ARG A 75 11.90 2.93 11.10
N PHE A 76 11.87 2.82 9.78
CA PHE A 76 13.04 2.83 8.93
C PHE A 76 13.17 4.23 8.34
N ALA A 77 14.17 4.98 8.83
CA ALA A 77 14.22 6.43 8.69
C ALA A 77 12.89 7.07 9.14
N ASN A 78 12.13 7.69 8.24
CA ASN A 78 10.84 8.33 8.55
C ASN A 78 9.61 7.49 8.19
N ILE A 79 9.80 6.24 7.76
CA ILE A 79 8.73 5.37 7.26
C ILE A 79 8.44 4.28 8.27
N ILE A 80 7.16 4.02 8.52
CA ILE A 80 6.73 2.98 9.47
C ILE A 80 7.04 1.61 8.89
N VAL A 81 7.65 0.75 9.70
CA VAL A 81 7.87 -0.67 9.39
C VAL A 81 6.72 -1.46 9.99
N THR A 82 6.19 -2.40 9.23
CA THR A 82 5.05 -3.25 9.67
C THR A 82 5.47 -4.70 9.85
N ASN A 83 6.51 -5.12 9.15
CA ASN A 83 7.07 -6.47 9.25
C ASN A 83 8.55 -6.47 8.88
N ILE A 84 9.32 -7.35 9.52
CA ILE A 84 10.71 -7.64 9.21
C ILE A 84 10.85 -9.15 9.12
N SER A 85 11.35 -9.64 7.99
CA SER A 85 11.67 -11.06 7.83
C SER A 85 13.13 -11.32 8.20
N TYR A 86 13.40 -12.55 8.68
CA TYR A 86 14.75 -13.07 8.88
C TYR A 86 15.60 -13.10 7.60
N HIS A 87 14.96 -13.07 6.43
CA HIS A 87 15.62 -13.04 5.12
C HIS A 87 15.90 -11.62 4.62
N GLY A 88 15.94 -10.60 5.49
CA GLY A 88 16.30 -9.24 5.10
C GLY A 88 15.25 -8.51 4.26
N HIS A 89 13.99 -8.95 4.29
CA HIS A 89 12.85 -8.22 3.73
C HIS A 89 12.18 -7.35 4.79
N LEU A 90 11.80 -6.14 4.40
CA LEU A 90 11.08 -5.16 5.22
C LEU A 90 9.78 -4.77 4.53
N ASP A 91 8.66 -4.89 5.22
CA ASP A 91 7.38 -4.34 4.76
C ASP A 91 7.18 -2.96 5.37
N ILE A 92 7.26 -1.92 4.54
CA ILE A 92 7.12 -0.52 4.95
C ILE A 92 5.76 0.04 4.54
N LEU A 93 5.29 1.03 5.30
CA LEU A 93 3.98 1.63 5.11
C LEU A 93 4.11 2.99 4.40
N MET A 94 3.72 3.04 3.13
CA MET A 94 3.76 4.23 2.29
C MET A 94 2.38 4.85 2.09
N PHE A 95 2.30 6.14 1.75
CA PHE A 95 1.02 6.75 1.39
C PHE A 95 0.52 6.27 0.02
N ILE A 96 -0.81 6.22 -0.15
CA ILE A 96 -1.48 5.94 -1.42
C ILE A 96 -1.42 7.17 -2.33
N ALA A 97 -1.01 7.01 -3.58
CA ALA A 97 -1.12 8.11 -4.54
C ALA A 97 -2.58 8.29 -4.98
N ASN A 98 -3.00 9.54 -5.14
CA ASN A 98 -4.35 9.83 -5.63
C ASN A 98 -4.37 11.14 -6.41
N ALA A 99 -5.33 11.23 -7.32
CA ALA A 99 -5.72 12.45 -8.01
C ALA A 99 -7.25 12.54 -7.92
N CYS A 100 -7.73 13.30 -6.94
CA CYS A 100 -9.14 13.44 -6.62
C CYS A 100 -9.66 14.78 -7.11
N TYR A 101 -10.76 14.79 -7.86
CA TYR A 101 -11.36 16.02 -8.39
C TYR A 101 -12.69 16.29 -7.68
N ASN A 102 -12.93 17.53 -7.28
CA ASN A 102 -14.22 17.96 -6.76
C ASN A 102 -15.16 18.39 -7.92
N GLU A 103 -16.40 18.76 -7.58
CA GLU A 103 -17.41 19.19 -8.58
C GLU A 103 -17.04 20.48 -9.32
N THR A 104 -16.19 21.32 -8.72
CA THR A 104 -15.69 22.55 -9.32
C THR A 104 -14.41 22.32 -10.15
N GLY A 105 -13.93 21.07 -10.26
CA GLY A 105 -12.71 20.70 -10.97
C GLY A 105 -11.41 20.97 -10.19
N PHE A 106 -11.48 21.34 -8.91
CA PHE A 106 -10.32 21.44 -8.04
C PHE A 106 -9.75 20.05 -7.79
N GLU A 107 -8.44 19.94 -8.00
CA GLU A 107 -7.69 18.71 -7.85
C GLU A 107 -6.99 18.67 -6.49
N SER A 108 -7.27 17.60 -5.73
CA SER A 108 -6.48 17.20 -4.57
C SER A 108 -5.58 16.06 -5.00
N ARG A 109 -4.27 16.26 -4.94
CA ARG A 109 -3.29 15.27 -5.42
C ARG A 109 -2.32 14.85 -4.32
N ASN A 110 -2.01 13.56 -4.28
CA ASN A 110 -0.90 13.00 -3.50
C ASN A 110 0.02 12.21 -4.42
N GLU A 111 1.31 12.58 -4.43
CA GLU A 111 2.37 11.97 -5.25
C GLU A 111 3.48 11.44 -4.32
N PRO A 112 3.28 10.28 -3.67
CA PRO A 112 4.28 9.71 -2.78
C PRO A 112 5.50 9.26 -3.57
N TYR A 113 6.66 9.40 -2.95
CA TYR A 113 7.92 8.89 -3.46
C TYR A 113 8.59 7.99 -2.43
N LEU A 114 9.45 7.09 -2.90
CA LEU A 114 10.31 6.26 -2.09
C LEU A 114 11.72 6.31 -2.65
N ARG A 115 12.70 6.40 -1.76
CA ARG A 115 14.11 6.16 -2.06
C ARG A 115 14.67 5.27 -0.97
N VAL A 116 15.21 4.12 -1.37
CA VAL A 116 15.88 3.21 -0.44
C VAL A 116 17.39 3.41 -0.48
N GLY A 117 18.07 3.04 0.60
CA GLY A 117 19.52 3.10 0.69
C GLY A 117 20.20 2.13 -0.29
N ALA A 118 21.52 2.28 -0.47
CA ALA A 118 22.31 1.45 -1.40
C ALA A 118 22.13 -0.06 -1.13
N ASN A 119 21.98 -0.44 0.14
CA ASN A 119 21.87 -1.81 0.59
C ASN A 119 20.48 -2.43 0.40
N TYR A 120 19.46 -1.68 -0.06
CA TYR A 120 18.12 -2.20 -0.28
C TYR A 120 17.67 -2.04 -1.73
N THR A 121 16.79 -2.92 -2.19
CA THR A 121 16.06 -2.78 -3.45
C THR A 121 14.58 -2.98 -3.21
N ILE A 122 13.76 -2.28 -3.97
CA ILE A 122 12.30 -2.44 -3.95
C ILE A 122 12.00 -3.75 -4.68
N SER A 123 11.28 -4.66 -4.02
CA SER A 123 11.11 -6.04 -4.53
C SER A 123 10.24 -6.09 -5.77
N SER A 124 10.79 -6.47 -6.93
CA SER A 124 9.99 -6.62 -8.15
C SER A 124 9.09 -7.85 -8.17
N THR A 125 9.30 -8.80 -7.24
CA THR A 125 8.47 -10.01 -7.12
C THR A 125 7.31 -9.84 -6.17
N GLN A 126 7.43 -8.91 -5.22
CA GLN A 126 6.42 -8.67 -4.19
C GLN A 126 5.68 -7.35 -4.40
N ASN A 127 6.17 -6.43 -5.24
CA ASN A 127 5.49 -5.17 -5.54
C ASN A 127 5.06 -5.10 -7.01
N GLN A 128 3.86 -4.57 -7.25
CA GLN A 128 3.37 -4.23 -8.59
C GLN A 128 2.65 -2.87 -8.58
N LEU A 129 2.68 -2.18 -9.72
CA LEU A 129 1.93 -0.95 -9.93
C LEU A 129 0.49 -1.31 -10.30
N VAL A 130 -0.50 -0.93 -9.49
CA VAL A 130 -1.92 -1.12 -9.83
C VAL A 130 -2.65 0.22 -9.83
N ALA A 131 -3.19 0.61 -10.98
CA ALA A 131 -4.03 1.79 -11.11
C ALA A 131 -5.49 1.40 -11.15
N VAL A 132 -6.34 2.11 -10.39
CA VAL A 132 -7.76 1.80 -10.28
C VAL A 132 -8.58 3.06 -10.52
N GLY A 133 -9.51 2.98 -11.46
CA GLY A 133 -10.32 4.09 -11.93
C GLY A 133 -10.66 4.00 -13.41
N CYS A 134 -11.53 4.89 -13.88
CA CYS A 134 -11.78 5.12 -15.30
C CYS A 134 -11.30 6.53 -15.65
N ASP A 135 -10.73 6.74 -16.83
CA ASP A 135 -10.10 8.03 -17.17
C ASP A 135 -8.84 8.26 -16.32
N THR A 136 -8.12 7.18 -16.03
CA THR A 136 -6.95 7.14 -15.14
C THR A 136 -5.74 6.64 -15.90
N TYR A 137 -4.60 7.26 -15.66
CA TYR A 137 -3.31 6.64 -15.90
C TYR A 137 -2.37 6.97 -14.76
N ALA A 138 -1.45 6.06 -14.47
CA ALA A 138 -0.46 6.23 -13.43
C ALA A 138 0.91 5.89 -13.97
N PHE A 139 1.87 6.75 -13.66
CA PHE A 139 3.27 6.47 -13.91
C PHE A 139 3.97 6.16 -12.59
N LEU A 140 4.83 5.15 -12.63
CA LEU A 140 5.93 5.01 -11.68
C LEU A 140 7.17 5.53 -12.40
N SER A 141 7.62 6.72 -11.99
CA SER A 141 8.85 7.35 -12.49
C SER A 141 10.01 6.99 -11.58
N ALA A 142 11.13 6.57 -12.14
CA ALA A 142 12.30 6.14 -11.40
C ALA A 142 13.60 6.47 -12.14
N TYR A 143 14.72 6.36 -11.43
CA TYR A 143 16.05 6.55 -11.99
C TYR A 143 16.87 5.27 -11.95
N ARG A 144 17.58 4.98 -13.04
CA ARG A 144 18.60 3.94 -13.15
C ARG A 144 19.82 4.54 -13.85
N ASN A 145 21.00 4.42 -13.25
CA ASN A 145 22.25 4.99 -13.81
C ASN A 145 22.15 6.47 -14.18
N ASN A 146 21.48 7.28 -13.35
CA ASN A 146 21.14 8.69 -13.59
C ASN A 146 20.22 8.97 -14.79
N GLU A 147 19.69 7.94 -15.45
CA GLU A 147 18.69 8.07 -16.50
C GLU A 147 17.29 7.88 -15.89
N GLN A 148 16.39 8.81 -16.22
CA GLN A 148 15.00 8.72 -15.83
C GLN A 148 14.25 7.77 -16.78
N PHE A 149 13.47 6.87 -16.21
CA PHE A 149 12.52 6.06 -16.95
C PHE A 149 11.18 6.01 -16.21
N ALA A 150 10.13 5.61 -16.91
CA ALA A 150 8.83 5.41 -16.29
C ALA A 150 8.16 4.15 -16.83
N ILE A 151 7.40 3.48 -15.97
CA ILE A 151 6.42 2.47 -16.38
C ILE A 151 5.03 3.04 -16.16
N GLY A 152 4.12 2.74 -17.08
CA GLY A 152 2.77 3.30 -17.10
C GLY A 152 1.71 2.23 -16.95
N CYS A 153 0.62 2.58 -16.28
CA CYS A 153 -0.56 1.76 -16.13
C CYS A 153 -1.80 2.61 -16.42
N THR A 154 -2.61 2.21 -17.40
CA THR A 154 -3.72 3.01 -17.92
C THR A 154 -5.03 2.24 -17.87
N SER A 155 -6.11 2.96 -17.58
CA SER A 155 -7.47 2.43 -17.54
C SER A 155 -8.45 3.46 -18.08
N ILE A 156 -9.04 3.16 -19.23
CA ILE A 156 -10.00 4.01 -19.92
C ILE A 156 -11.29 3.21 -20.12
N CYS A 157 -12.37 3.67 -19.54
CA CYS A 157 -13.72 3.12 -19.71
C CYS A 157 -14.68 4.28 -19.91
N GLN A 158 -15.75 4.15 -20.70
CA GLN A 158 -16.79 5.19 -20.82
C GLN A 158 -17.78 5.20 -19.64
N SER A 159 -18.04 4.01 -19.09
CA SER A 159 -18.94 3.76 -17.98
C SER A 159 -18.34 2.67 -17.09
N ILE A 160 -18.61 2.78 -15.79
CA ILE A 160 -18.24 1.76 -14.80
C ILE A 160 -18.93 0.41 -15.04
N SER A 161 -20.00 0.39 -15.83
CA SER A 161 -20.66 -0.85 -16.27
C SER A 161 -19.78 -1.75 -17.12
N ASN A 162 -18.75 -1.19 -17.77
CA ASN A 162 -17.85 -1.94 -18.65
C ASN A 162 -16.74 -2.65 -17.86
N VAL A 163 -16.61 -2.35 -16.57
CA VAL A 163 -15.60 -2.97 -15.70
C VAL A 163 -16.01 -4.40 -15.41
N ILE A 164 -15.14 -5.34 -15.77
CA ILE A 164 -15.34 -6.76 -15.53
C ILE A 164 -14.89 -7.07 -14.10
N ASN A 165 -15.83 -7.42 -13.23
CA ASN A 165 -15.50 -7.77 -11.84
C ASN A 165 -14.51 -8.92 -11.78
N GLY A 166 -13.45 -8.76 -10.99
CA GLY A 166 -12.42 -9.77 -10.79
C GLY A 166 -11.29 -9.79 -11.83
N SER A 167 -11.29 -8.91 -12.83
CA SER A 167 -10.18 -8.75 -13.78
C SER A 167 -9.52 -7.37 -13.65
N CYS A 168 -8.17 -7.32 -13.73
CA CYS A 168 -7.40 -6.07 -13.67
C CYS A 168 -6.49 -5.86 -14.88
N SER A 169 -7.10 -5.92 -16.07
CA SER A 169 -6.35 -5.98 -17.33
C SER A 169 -6.64 -4.82 -18.29
N GLY A 170 -7.12 -3.66 -17.79
CA GLY A 170 -7.16 -2.41 -18.56
C GLY A 170 -8.51 -1.66 -18.57
N ILE A 171 -9.59 -2.24 -18.04
CA ILE A 171 -10.90 -1.56 -17.92
C ILE A 171 -11.28 -1.45 -16.44
N GLY A 172 -11.26 -0.24 -15.90
CA GLY A 172 -11.53 0.05 -14.49
C GLY A 172 -10.35 -0.17 -13.57
N CYS A 173 -9.40 -1.03 -13.95
CA CYS A 173 -8.07 -1.08 -13.36
C CYS A 173 -7.05 -1.72 -14.30
N CYS A 174 -5.78 -1.48 -14.01
CA CYS A 174 -4.64 -2.07 -14.69
C CYS A 174 -3.59 -2.45 -13.65
N GLU A 175 -2.80 -3.49 -13.91
CA GLU A 175 -1.64 -3.88 -13.13
C GLU A 175 -0.41 -4.06 -14.02
N VAL A 176 0.76 -3.63 -13.53
CA VAL A 176 2.04 -3.72 -14.25
C VAL A 176 3.15 -4.10 -13.27
N MET A 177 3.98 -5.06 -13.66
CA MET A 177 5.16 -5.45 -12.89
C MET A 177 6.19 -4.32 -12.86
N ILE A 178 6.84 -4.11 -11.71
CA ILE A 178 7.94 -3.17 -11.61
C ILE A 178 9.25 -3.83 -12.05
N PRO A 179 10.20 -3.09 -12.65
CA PRO A 179 11.48 -3.67 -13.06
C PRO A 179 12.35 -4.01 -11.83
N PRO A 180 13.18 -5.07 -11.92
CA PRO A 180 14.12 -5.42 -10.85
C PRO A 180 15.19 -4.34 -10.63
N GLY A 181 15.78 -4.33 -9.44
CA GLY A 181 16.86 -3.41 -9.07
C GLY A 181 16.41 -1.96 -8.83
N LEU A 182 15.11 -1.74 -8.63
CA LEU A 182 14.56 -0.41 -8.39
C LEU A 182 15.00 0.15 -7.02
N LYS A 183 15.65 1.31 -7.02
CA LYS A 183 16.14 1.99 -5.79
C LYS A 183 15.27 3.16 -5.37
N ASN A 184 14.51 3.72 -6.30
CA ASN A 184 13.64 4.85 -6.05
C ASN A 184 12.46 4.79 -7.00
N PHE A 185 11.37 5.42 -6.59
CA PHE A 185 10.29 5.80 -7.50
C PHE A 185 9.49 6.97 -6.95
N THR A 186 8.77 7.64 -7.86
CA THR A 186 7.67 8.56 -7.56
C THR A 186 6.43 8.06 -8.28
N LEU A 187 5.30 8.05 -7.57
CA LEU A 187 4.00 7.71 -8.15
C LEU A 187 3.27 8.95 -8.64
N LEU A 188 2.85 8.90 -9.89
CA LEU A 188 2.23 10.02 -10.59
C LEU A 188 0.84 9.59 -11.07
N PRO A 189 -0.20 9.71 -10.22
CA PRO A 189 -1.59 9.49 -10.62
C PRO A 189 -2.05 10.66 -11.47
N ARG A 190 -2.68 10.38 -12.61
CA ARG A 190 -3.14 11.37 -13.57
C ARG A 190 -4.47 10.93 -14.18
N SER A 191 -5.12 11.90 -14.82
CA SER A 191 -6.37 11.71 -15.53
C SER A 191 -6.27 12.30 -16.93
N TYR A 192 -6.90 11.69 -17.93
CA TYR A 192 -6.89 12.26 -19.29
C TYR A 192 -7.87 13.43 -19.40
N ASN A 193 -9.05 13.33 -18.77
CA ASN A 193 -10.09 14.36 -18.86
C ASN A 193 -10.33 15.06 -17.53
N ASN A 194 -9.41 14.97 -16.56
CA ASN A 194 -9.57 15.51 -15.20
C ASN A 194 -10.89 15.07 -14.55
N HIS A 195 -11.34 13.84 -14.86
CA HIS A 195 -12.65 13.29 -14.47
C HIS A 195 -13.84 14.24 -14.72
N LYS A 196 -13.74 15.15 -15.70
CA LYS A 196 -14.81 16.12 -16.04
C LYS A 196 -16.04 15.46 -16.68
N ARG A 197 -15.92 14.20 -17.10
CA ARG A 197 -17.03 13.43 -17.69
C ARG A 197 -17.99 13.00 -16.57
N LYS A 198 -19.26 13.40 -16.70
CA LYS A 198 -20.34 13.19 -15.72
C LYS A 198 -20.58 11.71 -15.34
N SER A 199 -20.06 10.75 -16.10
CA SER A 199 -20.21 9.31 -15.84
C SER A 199 -19.26 8.77 -14.75
N TYR A 200 -18.21 9.49 -14.35
CA TYR A 200 -17.24 9.01 -13.35
C TYR A 200 -17.41 9.76 -12.03
N LYS A 201 -18.16 9.20 -11.08
CA LYS A 201 -18.19 9.72 -9.71
C LYS A 201 -16.99 9.19 -8.90
N ARG A 202 -16.00 10.07 -8.73
CA ARG A 202 -15.06 10.36 -7.62
C ARG A 202 -14.40 9.22 -6.82
N ASN A 203 -13.11 9.46 -6.53
CA ASN A 203 -12.15 8.75 -5.68
C ASN A 203 -11.44 7.57 -6.35
N GLU A 204 -10.53 7.91 -7.24
CA GLU A 204 -9.64 6.96 -7.88
C GLU A 204 -8.36 6.87 -7.07
N HIS A 205 -8.12 5.68 -6.52
CA HIS A 205 -6.99 5.41 -5.66
C HIS A 205 -5.96 4.64 -6.49
N LEU A 206 -4.75 5.18 -6.61
CA LEU A 206 -3.61 4.42 -7.11
C LEU A 206 -3.13 3.52 -5.99
N ILE A 207 -3.53 2.26 -6.02
CA ILE A 207 -3.18 1.30 -4.99
C ILE A 207 -1.93 0.57 -5.47
N LEU A 208 -0.74 0.88 -4.94
CA LEU A 208 0.32 -0.14 -5.04
C LEU A 208 -0.07 -1.27 -4.10
N LYS A 209 -0.17 -2.47 -4.66
CA LYS A 209 -0.40 -3.67 -3.86
C LYS A 209 0.86 -4.51 -3.88
N THR A 210 1.22 -5.00 -2.70
CA THR A 210 2.21 -6.04 -2.54
C THR A 210 1.53 -7.33 -2.13
N GLU A 211 1.61 -8.37 -2.95
CA GLU A 211 1.13 -9.68 -2.54
C GLU A 211 1.88 -10.78 -3.30
N ASN A 212 2.18 -11.85 -2.56
CA ASN A 212 2.83 -13.05 -3.06
C ASN A 212 1.94 -13.74 -4.11
N ARG A 213 2.53 -14.22 -5.22
CA ARG A 213 1.86 -14.71 -6.45
C ARG A 213 0.82 -15.85 -6.24
N LYS A 214 0.72 -16.44 -5.03
CA LYS A 214 -0.20 -17.55 -4.71
C LYS A 214 -1.56 -17.14 -4.11
N GLU A 215 -1.73 -15.89 -3.64
CA GLU A 215 -2.98 -15.43 -2.98
C GLU A 215 -3.96 -14.68 -3.93
N LEU A 216 -3.52 -14.33 -5.14
CA LEU A 216 -4.30 -13.56 -6.13
C LEU A 216 -5.61 -14.25 -6.55
N SER A 217 -5.75 -15.56 -6.34
CA SER A 217 -6.98 -16.30 -6.65
C SER A 217 -8.12 -16.08 -5.64
N ARG A 218 -7.85 -15.52 -4.44
CA ARG A 218 -8.86 -15.39 -3.37
C ARG A 218 -9.39 -13.98 -3.14
N GLN A 219 -8.62 -12.93 -3.43
CA GLN A 219 -9.13 -11.56 -3.40
C GLN A 219 -9.64 -11.16 -4.78
N LYS A 220 -10.86 -11.58 -5.14
CA LYS A 220 -11.59 -11.00 -6.28
C LYS A 220 -11.62 -9.48 -6.09
N PHE A 221 -10.96 -8.73 -6.98
CA PHE A 221 -11.11 -7.28 -7.10
C PHE A 221 -12.59 -6.98 -7.36
N ASP A 222 -13.33 -6.70 -6.29
CA ASP A 222 -14.75 -6.32 -6.35
C ASP A 222 -14.86 -4.81 -6.18
N MET A 223 -15.09 -4.14 -7.31
CA MET A 223 -15.35 -2.71 -7.38
C MET A 223 -16.59 -2.30 -6.55
N LYS A 224 -17.54 -3.22 -6.29
CA LYS A 224 -18.66 -2.98 -5.35
C LYS A 224 -18.20 -2.95 -3.89
N ARG A 225 -17.11 -3.62 -3.53
CA ARG A 225 -16.53 -3.58 -2.18
C ARG A 225 -15.89 -2.21 -1.92
N MET A 226 -15.23 -1.60 -2.91
CA MET A 226 -14.76 -0.21 -2.83
C MET A 226 -15.92 0.80 -2.72
N LYS A 227 -17.01 0.61 -3.45
CA LYS A 227 -18.24 1.44 -3.27
C LYS A 227 -18.86 1.28 -1.87
N ARG A 228 -18.82 0.08 -1.27
CA ARG A 228 -19.25 -0.13 0.13
C ARG A 228 -18.34 0.60 1.13
N PHE A 229 -17.04 0.69 0.87
CA PHE A 229 -16.11 1.47 1.71
C PHE A 229 -16.39 2.98 1.65
N GLN A 230 -16.71 3.53 0.46
CA GLN A 230 -17.18 4.91 0.31
C GLN A 230 -18.51 5.17 1.04
N MET A 231 -19.43 4.19 1.03
CA MET A 231 -20.69 4.29 1.76
C MET A 231 -20.46 4.36 3.27
N TYR A 232 -19.47 3.63 3.80
CA TYR A 232 -19.10 3.67 5.21
C TYR A 232 -18.48 5.01 5.64
N GLU A 233 -17.63 5.62 4.81
CA GLU A 233 -17.09 6.98 5.07
C GLU A 233 -18.15 8.07 5.01
N THR A 234 -19.12 7.92 4.10
CA THR A 234 -20.26 8.84 3.98
C THR A 234 -21.15 8.72 5.23
N LEU A 235 -21.38 7.50 5.72
CA LEU A 235 -22.13 7.23 6.95
C LEU A 235 -21.39 7.66 8.23
N GLU A 236 -20.06 7.60 8.30
CA GLU A 236 -19.28 8.18 9.41
C GLU A 236 -19.34 9.71 9.43
N ARG A 237 -19.27 10.36 8.25
CA ARG A 237 -19.45 11.82 8.13
C ARG A 237 -20.87 12.26 8.48
N ILE A 238 -21.89 11.48 8.12
CA ILE A 238 -23.29 11.72 8.52
C ILE A 238 -23.51 11.37 10.01
N GLY A 239 -22.84 10.34 10.51
CA GLY A 239 -22.92 9.86 11.90
C GLY A 239 -22.31 10.82 12.93
N LYS A 240 -21.33 11.64 12.53
CA LYS A 240 -20.88 12.79 13.35
C LYS A 240 -21.94 13.90 13.48
N LYS A 241 -23.01 13.88 12.69
CA LYS A 241 -24.13 14.85 12.75
C LYS A 241 -25.46 14.28 13.26
N ALA A 242 -25.61 12.97 13.45
CA ALA A 242 -26.91 12.40 13.83
C ALA A 242 -26.76 11.21 14.79
N GLY A 243 -26.96 11.45 16.08
CA GLY A 243 -26.90 10.46 17.16
C GLY A 243 -28.04 9.43 17.21
N ASN A 244 -28.57 8.95 16.08
CA ASN A 244 -29.75 8.05 16.09
C ASN A 244 -29.73 6.89 15.07
N ILE A 245 -28.54 6.46 14.60
CA ILE A 245 -28.41 5.43 13.55
C ILE A 245 -28.69 4.00 14.03
N ARG A 246 -28.66 3.71 15.34
CA ARG A 246 -28.94 2.36 15.87
C ARG A 246 -30.39 1.90 15.71
N ARG A 247 -31.35 2.82 15.53
CA ARG A 247 -32.77 2.48 15.33
C ARG A 247 -33.06 2.16 13.85
N LEU A 248 -32.49 2.93 12.92
CA LEU A 248 -32.61 2.71 11.47
C LEU A 248 -31.95 1.40 10.98
N TRP A 249 -30.87 0.94 11.65
CA TRP A 249 -30.24 -0.34 11.33
C TRP A 249 -31.11 -1.56 11.69
N ARG A 250 -31.99 -1.47 12.71
CA ARG A 250 -32.90 -2.55 13.07
C ARG A 250 -34.06 -2.69 12.08
N ASP A 251 -34.56 -1.57 11.55
CA ASP A 251 -35.71 -1.57 10.63
C ASP A 251 -35.33 -2.03 9.21
N MET A 252 -34.09 -1.79 8.76
CA MET A 252 -33.63 -2.27 7.45
C MET A 252 -33.31 -3.77 7.41
N LEU A 253 -32.73 -4.34 8.49
CA LEU A 253 -32.46 -5.77 8.56
C LEU A 253 -33.71 -6.62 8.86
N GLY A 254 -34.80 -6.00 9.34
CA GLY A 254 -36.08 -6.69 9.59
C GLY A 254 -36.95 -6.93 8.36
N ARG A 255 -36.71 -6.21 7.24
CA ARG A 255 -37.57 -6.27 6.04
C ARG A 255 -37.13 -7.24 4.94
N GLU A 256 -35.94 -7.85 5.02
CA GLU A 256 -35.48 -8.84 4.03
C GLU A 256 -35.91 -10.29 4.32
N ARG A 257 -36.67 -10.55 5.41
CA ARG A 257 -37.17 -11.91 5.73
C ARG A 257 -38.59 -12.23 5.26
N SER A 258 -39.31 -11.31 4.63
CA SER A 258 -40.74 -11.53 4.27
C SER A 258 -41.07 -11.45 2.77
N SER A 259 -40.10 -11.56 1.86
CA SER A 259 -40.39 -11.69 0.43
C SER A 259 -39.62 -12.85 -0.19
N GLY A 260 -39.97 -14.06 0.25
CA GLY A 260 -39.63 -15.32 -0.42
C GLY A 260 -40.88 -15.86 -1.12
N PHE A 261 -40.79 -15.97 -2.44
CA PHE A 261 -41.54 -16.85 -3.36
C PHE A 261 -42.72 -17.65 -2.77
N LYS A 262 -43.94 -17.28 -3.18
CA LYS A 262 -44.85 -18.12 -3.97
C LYS A 262 -45.83 -17.23 -4.71
#